data_AF-A0A7Y9W0T0-F1
#
_entry.id   AF-A0A7Y9W0T0-F1
#
_cell.length_a   1.000
_cell.length_b   1.000
_cell.length_c   1.000
_cell.angle_alpha   90.00
_cell.angle_beta   90.00
_cell.angle_gamma   90.00
#
_symmetry.space_group_name_H-M   'P 1'
#
loop_
_entity.id
_entity.type
_entity.pdbx_description
1 polymer ?
#
loop_
_entity_poly.entity_id
_entity_poly.type
_entity_poly.pdbx_seq_one_letter_code
_entity_poly.pdbx_strand_id
1 'polypeptide(L)'
;MNEVKYPRLKVFLAFLLCPLVPGFIASIIKTLATIFHLAMNPRLMGEVVGGELMLMPFLGPVLAELVFLVPFLLFATVIALMKVKRTSRSCSVIALSGAALATLWVTPFVLAVVSDVKGATFSDEMFGMVVLFVTAMATCWLTARFFLPDPQEPSLS
;
A
#
# COMPACT_ATOMS: atom_id res chain seq x y z
N MET A 1 -33.04 -19.87 12.59
CA MET A 1 -32.25 -19.63 11.36
C MET A 1 -31.13 -18.66 11.75
N ASN A 2 -29.91 -19.15 12.02
CA ASN A 2 -28.80 -18.26 12.39
C ASN A 2 -28.34 -17.52 11.13
N GLU A 3 -28.64 -16.23 11.04
CA GLU A 3 -28.07 -15.38 9.99
C GLU A 3 -26.55 -15.33 10.16
N VAL A 4 -25.84 -15.95 9.23
CA VAL A 4 -24.38 -15.84 9.09
C VAL A 4 -24.05 -14.38 8.78
N LYS A 5 -23.61 -13.63 9.79
CA LYS A 5 -23.36 -12.19 9.68
C LYS A 5 -22.02 -11.93 9.01
N TYR A 6 -22.04 -11.26 7.87
CA TYR A 6 -20.81 -10.89 7.14
C TYR A 6 -19.89 -10.03 8.04
N PRO A 7 -18.60 -10.39 8.19
CA PRO A 7 -17.67 -9.69 9.09
C PRO A 7 -17.17 -8.36 8.47
N ARG A 8 -18.08 -7.40 8.31
CA ARG A 8 -17.82 -6.11 7.63
C ARG A 8 -16.64 -5.36 8.23
N LEU A 9 -16.55 -5.30 9.56
CA LEU A 9 -15.49 -4.56 10.25
C LEU A 9 -14.10 -5.18 10.02
N LYS A 10 -13.99 -6.51 10.07
CA LYS A 10 -12.73 -7.22 9.78
C LYS A 10 -12.26 -6.97 8.35
N VAL A 11 -13.18 -7.08 7.39
CA VAL A 11 -12.87 -6.83 5.97
C VAL A 11 -12.49 -5.36 5.76
N PHE A 12 -13.25 -4.43 6.32
CA PHE A 12 -12.97 -3.01 6.25
C PHE A 12 -11.57 -2.67 6.78
N LEU A 13 -11.25 -3.10 8.00
CA LEU A 13 -9.94 -2.83 8.61
C LEU A 13 -8.79 -3.47 7.82
N ALA A 14 -8.98 -4.68 7.30
CA ALA A 14 -7.95 -5.35 6.51
C ALA A 14 -7.60 -4.58 5.24
N PHE A 15 -8.60 -4.05 4.54
CA PHE A 15 -8.37 -3.25 3.34
C PHE A 15 -7.89 -1.84 3.66
N LEU A 16 -8.41 -1.21 4.72
CA LEU A 16 -7.98 0.12 5.14
C LEU A 16 -6.48 0.14 5.46
N LEU A 17 -6.01 -0.84 6.22
CA LEU A 17 -4.62 -0.99 6.67
C LEU A 17 -3.71 -1.67 5.63
N CYS A 18 -4.23 -1.99 4.44
CA CYS A 18 -3.46 -2.61 3.36
C CYS A 18 -2.19 -1.82 2.99
N PRO A 19 -2.19 -0.46 2.91
CA PRO A 19 -1.03 0.34 2.55
C PRO A 19 0.14 0.27 3.54
N LEU A 20 -0.10 -0.11 4.81
CA LEU A 20 0.95 -0.23 5.82
C LEU A 20 2.01 -1.27 5.44
N VAL A 21 1.61 -2.41 4.89
CA VAL A 21 2.52 -3.50 4.53
C VAL A 21 3.54 -3.07 3.47
N PRO A 22 3.14 -2.55 2.28
CA PRO A 22 4.09 -2.06 1.30
C PRO A 22 4.85 -0.83 1.80
N GLY A 23 4.23 0.04 2.61
CA GLY A 23 4.93 1.17 3.24
C GLY A 23 6.07 0.73 4.17
N PHE A 24 5.86 -0.33 4.95
CA PHE A 24 6.88 -0.94 5.80
C PHE A 24 8.02 -1.56 4.99
N ILE A 25 7.68 -2.36 3.97
CA ILE A 25 8.68 -3.01 3.11
C ILE A 25 9.53 -1.95 2.39
N ALA A 26 8.89 -0.94 1.79
CA ALA A 26 9.59 0.16 1.13
C ALA A 26 10.52 0.90 2.08
N SER A 27 10.09 1.13 3.32
CA SER A 27 10.91 1.82 4.31
C SER A 27 12.12 1.01 4.76
N ILE A 28 11.97 -0.31 4.95
CA ILE A 28 13.10 -1.21 5.23
C ILE A 28 14.11 -1.16 4.08
N ILE A 29 13.65 -1.30 2.84
CA ILE A 29 14.52 -1.28 1.66
C ILE A 29 15.27 0.05 1.60
N LYS A 30 14.58 1.18 1.80
CA LYS A 30 15.19 2.51 1.79
C LYS A 30 16.21 2.68 2.92
N THR A 31 15.91 2.17 4.12
CA THR A 31 16.82 2.22 5.26
C THR A 31 18.09 1.40 4.97
N LEU A 32 17.95 0.17 4.47
CA LEU A 32 19.08 -0.68 4.08
C LEU A 32 19.93 -0.03 2.97
N ALA A 33 19.29 0.48 1.92
CA ALA A 33 19.99 1.18 0.84
C ALA A 33 20.79 2.38 1.37
N THR A 34 20.21 3.14 2.31
CA THR A 34 20.88 4.29 2.93
C THR A 34 22.07 3.84 3.78
N ILE A 35 21.93 2.76 4.56
CA ILE A 35 23.03 2.16 5.33
C ILE A 35 24.17 1.71 4.40
N PHE A 36 23.87 1.02 3.31
CA PHE A 36 24.87 0.60 2.32
C PHE A 36 25.56 1.80 1.67
N HIS A 37 24.82 2.84 1.29
CA HIS A 37 25.39 4.07 0.73
C HIS A 37 26.31 4.80 1.72
N LEU A 38 25.93 4.85 3.00
CA LEU A 38 26.73 5.44 4.08
C LEU A 38 27.98 4.61 4.39
N ALA A 39 27.88 3.28 4.35
CA ALA A 39 29.02 2.38 4.53
C ALA A 39 30.05 2.54 3.40
N MET A 40 29.61 2.80 2.17
CA MET A 40 30.49 3.10 1.04
C MET A 40 31.04 4.54 1.03
N ASN A 41 30.46 5.46 1.82
CA ASN A 41 30.87 6.87 1.90
C ASN A 41 30.97 7.35 3.37
N PRO A 42 32.00 6.91 4.12
CA PRO A 42 32.09 7.11 5.57
C PRO A 42 32.27 8.57 6.03
N ARG A 43 32.51 9.51 5.12
CA ARG A 43 32.65 10.95 5.43
C ARG A 43 31.37 11.62 5.93
N LEU A 44 30.20 10.96 5.85
CA LEU A 44 28.89 11.48 6.26
C LEU A 44 28.39 10.97 7.62
N MET A 45 29.16 10.14 8.34
CA MET A 45 28.73 9.50 9.59
C MET A 45 28.84 10.37 10.87
N GLY A 46 29.46 11.55 10.80
CA GLY A 46 30.02 12.22 11.98
C GLY A 46 29.05 12.95 12.90
N GLU A 47 27.94 13.49 12.39
CA GLU A 47 27.07 14.35 13.20
C GLU A 47 25.60 14.07 12.83
N VAL A 48 24.75 13.86 13.83
CA VAL A 48 23.28 13.92 13.79
C VAL A 48 22.46 12.78 13.14
N VAL A 49 22.97 11.94 12.23
CA VAL A 49 22.10 11.07 11.39
C VAL A 49 21.65 9.73 12.04
N GLY A 50 22.31 9.25 13.09
CA GLY A 50 22.07 7.90 13.63
C GLY A 50 20.67 7.64 14.23
N GLY A 51 20.09 8.65 14.90
CA GLY A 51 18.76 8.52 15.53
C GLY A 51 17.60 8.62 14.54
N GLU A 52 17.72 9.50 13.54
CA GLU A 52 16.71 9.63 12.46
C GLU A 52 16.67 8.40 11.55
N LEU A 53 17.83 7.76 11.30
CA LEU A 53 17.89 6.53 10.51
C LEU A 53 17.16 5.35 11.16
N MET A 54 17.13 5.28 12.50
CA MET A 54 16.38 4.24 13.23
C MET A 54 14.86 4.45 13.17
N LEU A 55 14.39 5.69 12.98
CA LEU A 55 12.97 6.04 12.90
C LEU A 55 12.39 5.96 11.48
N MET A 56 13.23 6.06 10.44
CA MET A 56 12.83 5.87 9.03
C MET A 56 11.92 4.66 8.78
N PRO A 57 12.23 3.42 9.25
CA PRO A 57 11.38 2.25 9.00
C PRO A 57 9.95 2.37 9.55
N PHE A 58 9.75 3.17 10.60
CA PHE A 58 8.42 3.42 11.18
C PHE A 58 7.67 4.55 10.49
N LEU A 59 8.39 5.57 10.00
CA LEU A 59 7.80 6.70 9.29
C LEU A 59 7.23 6.31 7.92
N GLY A 60 7.87 5.39 7.21
CA GLY A 60 7.41 4.93 5.89
C GLY A 60 5.99 4.35 5.87
N PRO A 61 5.63 3.38 6.72
CA PRO A 61 4.26 2.89 6.85
C PRO A 61 3.26 3.99 7.18
N VAL A 62 3.60 4.89 8.11
CA VAL A 62 2.69 5.97 8.54
C VAL A 62 2.45 6.94 7.39
N LEU A 63 3.50 7.32 6.65
CA LEU A 63 3.36 8.17 5.46
C LEU A 63 2.57 7.48 4.36
N ALA A 64 2.82 6.19 4.11
CA ALA A 64 2.04 5.42 3.15
C ALA A 64 0.56 5.40 3.53
N GLU A 65 0.25 5.12 4.79
CA GLU A 65 -1.13 5.14 5.29
C GLU A 65 -1.75 6.53 5.12
N LEU A 66 -1.07 7.62 5.49
CA LEU A 66 -1.59 8.98 5.33
C LEU A 66 -1.87 9.36 3.87
N VAL A 67 -0.96 9.01 2.95
CA VAL A 67 -1.10 9.30 1.51
C VAL A 67 -2.24 8.50 0.90
N PHE A 68 -2.40 7.24 1.31
CA PHE A 68 -3.40 6.32 0.76
C PHE A 68 -4.67 6.20 1.60
N LEU A 69 -4.79 6.94 2.70
CA LEU A 69 -5.91 6.82 3.64
C LEU A 69 -7.24 7.06 2.93
N VAL A 70 -7.36 8.16 2.19
CA VAL A 70 -8.59 8.57 1.50
C VAL A 70 -9.01 7.54 0.45
N PRO A 71 -8.17 7.15 -0.54
CA PRO A 71 -8.58 6.17 -1.54
C PRO A 71 -8.88 4.80 -0.92
N PHE A 72 -8.07 4.34 0.05
CA PHE A 72 -8.29 3.02 0.66
C PHE A 72 -9.48 3.00 1.63
N LEU A 73 -9.82 4.12 2.27
CA LEU A 73 -11.05 4.24 3.06
C LEU A 73 -12.29 4.07 2.18
N LEU A 74 -12.34 4.74 1.03
CA LEU A 74 -13.43 4.58 0.06
C LEU A 74 -13.49 3.14 -0.45
N PHE A 75 -12.34 2.60 -0.85
CA PHE A 75 -12.22 1.25 -1.37
C PHE A 75 -12.66 0.17 -0.37
N ALA A 76 -12.17 0.25 0.87
CA ALA A 76 -12.52 -0.66 1.96
C ALA A 76 -14.01 -0.58 2.30
N THR A 77 -14.58 0.62 2.31
CA THR A 77 -16.02 0.83 2.53
C THR A 77 -16.83 0.12 1.45
N VAL A 78 -16.49 0.31 0.18
CA VAL A 78 -17.19 -0.32 -0.95
C VAL A 78 -17.15 -1.84 -0.84
N ILE A 79 -15.97 -2.43 -0.59
CA ILE A 79 -15.82 -3.89 -0.44
C ILE A 79 -16.67 -4.42 0.72
N ALA A 80 -16.64 -3.74 1.87
CA ALA A 80 -17.40 -4.14 3.05
C ALA A 80 -18.92 -4.04 2.86
N LEU A 81 -19.39 -3.04 2.11
CA LEU A 81 -20.81 -2.85 1.78
C LEU A 81 -21.31 -3.85 0.73
N MET A 82 -20.49 -4.15 -0.28
CA MET A 82 -20.81 -5.12 -1.33
C MET A 82 -20.81 -6.58 -0.84
N LYS A 83 -20.38 -6.84 0.41
CA LYS A 83 -20.30 -8.17 1.02
C LYS A 83 -19.55 -9.18 0.14
N VAL A 84 -18.41 -8.76 -0.42
CA VAL A 84 -17.64 -9.58 -1.36
C VAL A 84 -17.17 -10.86 -0.68
N LYS A 85 -17.37 -12.01 -1.35
CA LYS A 85 -16.90 -13.32 -0.89
C LYS A 85 -15.55 -13.68 -1.49
N ARG A 86 -14.79 -14.54 -0.81
CA ARG A 86 -13.50 -15.06 -1.26
C ARG A 86 -13.69 -16.00 -2.45
N THR A 87 -13.60 -15.45 -3.66
CA THR A 87 -13.51 -16.23 -4.91
C THR A 87 -12.30 -15.76 -5.69
N SER A 88 -11.71 -16.63 -6.52
CA SER A 88 -10.55 -16.25 -7.36
C SER A 88 -10.85 -15.01 -8.21
N ARG A 89 -12.05 -14.96 -8.80
CA ARG A 89 -12.53 -13.80 -9.57
C ARG A 89 -12.63 -12.54 -8.72
N SER A 90 -13.23 -12.62 -7.52
CA SER A 90 -13.33 -11.48 -6.60
C SER A 90 -11.95 -10.95 -6.21
N CYS A 91 -11.00 -11.83 -5.88
CA CYS A 91 -9.65 -11.44 -5.50
C CYS A 91 -8.92 -10.73 -6.64
N SER A 92 -9.02 -11.24 -7.87
CA SER A 92 -8.40 -10.60 -9.04
C SER A 92 -9.02 -9.24 -9.37
N VAL A 93 -10.35 -9.10 -9.26
CA VAL A 93 -11.03 -7.81 -9.47
C VAL A 93 -10.65 -6.80 -8.40
N ILE A 94 -10.59 -7.21 -7.12
CA ILE A 94 -10.14 -6.35 -6.02
C ILE A 94 -8.67 -5.94 -6.21
N ALA A 95 -7.80 -6.88 -6.61
CA ALA A 95 -6.40 -6.58 -6.86
C ALA A 95 -6.21 -5.54 -7.97
N LEU A 96 -6.88 -5.73 -9.11
CA LEU A 96 -6.82 -4.80 -10.24
C LEU A 96 -7.43 -3.44 -9.91
N SER A 97 -8.57 -3.41 -9.22
CA SER A 97 -9.23 -2.15 -8.84
C SER A 97 -8.43 -1.38 -7.79
N GLY A 98 -7.87 -2.06 -6.79
CA GLY A 98 -6.98 -1.45 -5.80
C GLY A 98 -5.71 -0.88 -6.44
N ALA A 99 -5.09 -1.61 -7.37
CA ALA A 99 -3.93 -1.14 -8.10
C ALA A 99 -4.24 0.09 -8.97
N ALA A 100 -5.33 0.02 -9.76
CA ALA A 100 -5.76 1.13 -10.59
C ALA A 100 -6.10 2.37 -9.75
N LEU A 101 -6.79 2.18 -8.62
CA LEU A 101 -7.13 3.26 -7.71
C LEU A 101 -5.88 3.92 -7.11
N ALA A 102 -4.93 3.12 -6.63
CA ALA A 102 -3.67 3.62 -6.06
C ALA A 102 -2.85 4.39 -7.10
N THR A 103 -2.72 3.84 -8.31
CA THR A 103 -2.01 4.50 -9.41
C THR A 103 -2.71 5.79 -9.82
N LEU A 104 -4.03 5.77 -10.02
CA LEU A 104 -4.80 6.95 -10.39
C LEU A 104 -4.71 8.06 -9.33
N TRP A 105 -4.69 7.67 -8.05
CA TRP A 105 -4.54 8.59 -6.93
C TRP A 105 -3.18 9.29 -6.90
N VAL A 106 -2.10 8.59 -7.27
CA VAL A 106 -0.74 9.13 -7.26
C VAL A 106 -0.38 9.91 -8.52
N THR A 107 -1.00 9.59 -9.67
CA THR A 107 -0.80 10.31 -10.94
C THR A 107 -0.83 11.84 -10.84
N PRO A 108 -1.82 12.50 -10.19
CA PRO A 108 -1.84 13.97 -10.10
C PRO A 108 -0.64 14.53 -9.31
N PHE A 109 -0.15 13.81 -8.29
CA PHE A 109 1.04 14.21 -7.54
C PHE A 109 2.29 14.16 -8.43
N VAL A 110 2.46 13.08 -9.20
CA VAL A 110 3.58 12.95 -10.13
C VAL A 110 3.52 14.03 -11.22
N LEU A 111 2.34 14.30 -11.78
CA LEU A 111 2.16 15.35 -12.79
C LEU A 111 2.52 16.73 -12.24
N ALA A 112 2.11 17.06 -11.02
CA ALA A 112 2.47 18.31 -10.36
C ALA A 112 3.99 18.45 -10.20
N VAL A 113 4.67 17.40 -9.73
CA VAL A 113 6.13 17.40 -9.55
C VAL A 113 6.87 17.54 -10.88
N VAL A 114 6.49 16.77 -11.90
CA VAL A 114 7.13 16.82 -13.23
C VAL A 114 6.93 18.17 -13.90
N SER A 115 5.77 18.82 -13.70
CA SER A 115 5.50 20.15 -14.27
C SER A 115 6.33 21.27 -13.65
N ASP A 116 6.81 21.09 -12.42
CA ASP A 116 7.56 22.09 -11.65
C ASP A 116 9.09 22.00 -11.88
N VAL A 117 9.60 20.81 -12.23
CA VAL A 117 11.04 20.56 -12.40
C VAL A 117 11.45 20.64 -13.88
N LYS A 118 12.17 21.71 -14.24
CA LYS A 118 12.81 21.84 -15.56
C LYS A 118 13.80 20.69 -15.79
N GLY A 119 13.43 19.73 -16.64
CA GLY A 119 14.29 18.61 -17.07
C GLY A 119 13.88 17.24 -16.53
N ALA A 120 12.86 17.16 -15.66
CA ALA A 120 12.28 15.87 -15.28
C ALA A 120 11.49 15.30 -16.45
N THR A 121 11.85 14.09 -16.90
CA THR A 121 11.14 13.42 -18.00
C THR A 121 10.16 12.42 -17.41
N PHE A 122 8.94 12.37 -17.94
CA PHE A 122 7.89 11.45 -17.49
C PHE A 122 8.32 9.96 -17.55
N SER A 123 9.33 9.65 -18.38
CA SER A 123 9.95 8.33 -18.50
C SER A 123 10.63 7.86 -17.21
N ASP A 124 11.18 8.78 -16.42
CA ASP A 124 11.93 8.43 -15.20
C ASP A 124 10.96 8.03 -14.07
N GLU A 125 9.77 8.62 -14.06
CA GLU A 125 8.70 8.32 -13.09
C GLU A 125 7.82 7.13 -13.51
N MET A 126 7.84 6.73 -14.78
CA MET A 126 7.08 5.58 -15.28
C MET A 126 7.44 4.28 -14.56
N PHE A 127 8.73 4.06 -14.26
CA PHE A 127 9.16 2.88 -13.52
C PHE A 127 8.56 2.86 -12.10
N GLY A 128 8.56 4.00 -11.41
CA GLY A 128 7.93 4.15 -10.09
C GLY A 128 6.43 3.84 -10.12
N MET A 129 5.73 4.31 -11.14
CA MET A 129 4.30 4.06 -11.33
C MET A 129 3.99 2.57 -11.58
N VAL A 130 4.81 1.87 -12.36
CA VAL A 130 4.68 0.42 -12.59
C VAL A 130 4.94 -0.37 -11.31
N VAL A 131 6.01 -0.03 -10.57
CA VAL A 131 6.32 -0.67 -9.28
C VAL A 131 5.19 -0.47 -8.28
N LEU A 132 4.63 0.74 -8.20
CA LEU A 132 3.48 1.05 -7.36
C LEU A 132 2.26 0.22 -7.75
N PHE A 133 1.94 0.13 -9.05
CA PHE A 133 0.81 -0.66 -9.54
C PHE A 133 0.95 -2.13 -9.15
N VAL A 134 2.10 -2.74 -9.42
CA VAL A 134 2.36 -4.16 -9.12
C VAL A 134 2.32 -4.43 -7.62
N THR A 135 2.88 -3.54 -6.82
CA THR A 135 2.92 -3.67 -5.37
C THR A 135 1.52 -3.53 -4.76
N ALA A 136 0.73 -2.55 -5.21
CA ALA A 136 -0.66 -2.37 -4.82
C ALA A 136 -1.52 -3.57 -5.24
N MET A 137 -1.30 -4.10 -6.45
CA MET A 137 -1.99 -5.29 -6.94
C MET A 137 -1.71 -6.51 -6.06
N ALA A 138 -0.44 -6.80 -5.77
CA ALA A 138 -0.04 -7.94 -4.96
C ALA A 138 -0.58 -7.85 -3.52
N THR A 139 -0.49 -6.67 -2.90
CA THR A 139 -0.95 -6.44 -1.53
C THR A 139 -2.48 -6.51 -1.41
N CYS A 140 -3.21 -5.90 -2.34
CA CYS A 140 -4.68 -6.01 -2.39
C CYS A 140 -5.13 -7.45 -2.65
N TRP A 141 -4.43 -8.19 -3.52
CA TRP A 141 -4.72 -9.60 -3.78
C TRP A 141 -4.50 -10.48 -2.55
N LEU A 142 -3.37 -10.32 -1.86
CA LEU A 142 -3.05 -11.05 -0.63
C LEU A 142 -4.09 -10.72 0.45
N THR A 143 -4.41 -9.44 0.63
CA THR A 143 -5.43 -8.99 1.59
C THR A 143 -6.79 -9.62 1.28
N ALA A 144 -7.20 -9.62 0.01
CA ALA A 144 -8.44 -10.28 -0.41
C ALA A 144 -8.41 -11.79 -0.14
N ARG A 145 -7.28 -12.46 -0.37
CA ARG A 145 -7.14 -13.91 -0.18
C ARG A 145 -7.18 -14.32 1.30
N PHE A 146 -6.60 -13.52 2.19
CA PHE A 146 -6.54 -13.85 3.62
C PHE A 146 -7.74 -13.37 4.43
N PHE A 147 -8.34 -12.22 4.06
CA PHE A 147 -9.34 -11.57 4.90
C PHE A 147 -10.78 -11.62 4.38
N LEU A 148 -11.01 -11.96 3.11
CA LEU A 148 -12.38 -12.19 2.63
C LEU A 148 -12.95 -13.49 3.20
N PRO A 149 -14.23 -13.51 3.59
CA PRO A 149 -14.87 -14.71 4.11
C PRO A 149 -15.06 -15.75 3.02
N ASP A 150 -14.87 -17.02 3.37
CA ASP A 150 -15.10 -18.12 2.45
C ASP A 150 -16.59 -18.26 2.10
N PRO A 151 -16.91 -18.70 0.87
CA PRO A 151 -18.29 -18.95 0.48
C PRO A 151 -18.93 -20.11 1.27
N GLN A 152 -18.10 -21.02 1.80
CA GLN A 152 -18.50 -22.29 2.41
C GLN A 152 -18.31 -22.35 3.93
N GLU A 153 -17.59 -21.41 4.54
CA GLU A 153 -17.39 -21.41 5.99
C GLU A 153 -18.55 -20.69 6.70
N PRO A 154 -19.19 -21.32 7.71
CA PRO A 154 -20.05 -20.60 8.63
C PRO A 154 -19.19 -19.60 9.38
N SER A 155 -19.58 -18.32 9.36
CA SER A 155 -18.89 -17.26 10.09
C SER A 155 -18.87 -17.58 11.58
N LEU A 156 -17.76 -18.12 12.07
CA LEU A 156 -17.51 -18.28 13.49
C LEU A 156 -17.38 -16.88 14.10
N SER A 157 -18.32 -16.61 14.99
CA SER A 157 -18.44 -15.46 15.90
C SER A 157 -17.17 -15.22 16.69
#